data_AF-A0A847VL66-F1
#
_entry.id   AF-A0A847VL66-F1
#
_cell.length_a   1.000
_cell.length_b   1.000
_cell.length_c   1.000
_cell.angle_alpha   90.00
_cell.angle_beta   90.00
_cell.angle_gamma   90.00
#
_symmetry.space_group_name_H-M   'P 1'
#
loop_
_entity.id
_entity.type
_entity.pdbx_description
1 polymer ?
#
loop_
_entity_poly.entity_id
_entity_poly.type
_entity_poly.pdbx_seq_one_letter_code
_entity_poly.pdbx_strand_id
1 'polypeptide(L)' 'MPLLEVNDLRVTLQTARGPADALREVGFTLARGQTLGLI' A
#
# COMPACT_ATOMS: atom_id res chain seq x y z
N MET A 1 -13.21 -9.46 12.40
CA MET A 1 -12.95 -8.01 12.25
C MET A 1 -11.53 -7.84 11.73
N PRO A 2 -11.30 -7.00 10.72
CA PRO A 2 -9.95 -6.72 10.22
C PRO A 2 -9.10 -6.07 11.31
N LEU A 3 -7.81 -6.41 11.36
CA LEU A 3 -6.84 -5.71 12.21
C LEU A 3 -6.40 -4.40 11.55
N LEU A 4 -6.32 -4.39 10.22
CA LEU A 4 -6.01 -3.23 9.40
C LEU A 4 -6.94 -3.23 8.19
N GLU A 5 -7.44 -2.05 7.84
CA GLU A 5 -8.19 -1.80 6.61
C GLU A 5 -7.63 -0.54 5.99
N VAL A 6 -7.20 -0.65 4.73
CA VAL A 6 -6.62 0.43 3.95
C VAL A 6 -7.44 0.61 2.70
N ASN A 7 -7.84 1.85 2.45
CA ASN A 7 -8.57 2.27 1.28
C ASN A 7 -7.73 3.31 0.52
N ASP A 8 -7.71 3.23 -0.81
CA ASP A 8 -7.09 4.19 -1.71
C ASP A 8 -5.61 4.53 -1.41
N LEU A 9 -4.80 3.54 -1.04
CA LEU A 9 -3.38 3.74 -0.77
C LEU A 9 -2.66 4.29 -2.00
N ARG A 10 -2.06 5.47 -1.84
CA ARG A 10 -1.15 6.08 -2.80
C ARG A 10 0.20 6.32 -2.16
N VAL A 11 1.25 5.90 -2.85
CA VAL A 11 2.63 6.12 -2.42
C VAL A 11 3.41 6.66 -3.61
N THR A 12 3.97 7.85 -3.43
CA THR A 12 4.89 8.47 -4.40
C THR A 12 6.29 8.42 -3.81
N LEU A 13 7.23 7.85 -4.57
CA LEU A 13 8.63 7.74 -4.18
C LEU A 13 9.45 8.78 -4.96
N GLN A 14 10.40 9.41 -4.27
CA GLN A 14 11.38 10.26 -4.95
C GLN A 14 12.44 9.36 -5.58
N THR A 15 12.57 9.43 -6.91
CA THR A 15 13.56 8.66 -7.67
C THR A 15 14.53 9.61 -8.35
N ALA A 16 15.65 9.07 -8.86
CA ALA A 16 16.63 9.85 -9.63
C ALA A 16 16.05 10.51 -10.89
N ARG A 17 14.89 10.04 -11.40
CA ARG A 17 14.21 10.58 -12.59
C ARG A 17 13.01 11.47 -12.23
N GLY A 18 12.83 11.79 -10.95
CA GLY A 18 11.69 12.53 -10.43
C GLY A 18 10.74 11.66 -9.57
N PRO A 19 9.66 12.26 -9.06
CA PRO A 19 8.65 11.53 -8.31
C PRO A 19 7.98 10.46 -9.18
N ALA A 20 7.79 9.26 -8.63
CA ALA A 20 7.12 8.15 -9.29
C ALA A 20 6.04 7.55 -8.37
N ASP A 21 4.86 7.29 -8.93
CA ASP A 21 3.79 6.61 -8.19
C ASP A 21 4.08 5.12 -8.09
N ALA A 22 4.51 4.71 -6.90
CA ALA A 22 4.83 3.33 -6.56
C ALA A 22 3.57 2.50 -6.28
N LEU A 23 2.57 3.10 -5.63
CA LEU A 23 1.25 2.49 -5.44
C LEU A 23 0.17 3.46 -5.91
N ARG A 24 -0.75 2.96 -6.74
CA ARG A 24 -1.89 3.71 -7.26
C ARG A 24 -3.16 3.02 -6.82
N GLU A 25 -3.86 3.61 -5.85
CA GLU A 25 -5.23 3.24 -5.46
C GLU A 25 -5.37 1.80 -4.95
N VAL A 26 -4.46 1.36 -4.08
CA VAL A 26 -4.51 0.00 -3.54
C VAL A 26 -5.40 -0.04 -2.30
N GLY A 27 -6.39 -0.96 -2.29
CA GLY A 27 -7.23 -1.24 -1.13
C GLY A 27 -7.05 -2.67 -0.63
N PHE A 28 -6.92 -2.87 0.69
CA PHE A 28 -6.82 -4.20 1.29
C PHE A 28 -7.24 -4.22 2.77
N THR A 29 -7.65 -5.40 3.23
CA THR A 29 -7.88 -5.71 4.64
C THR A 29 -6.91 -6.78 5.11
N LEU A 30 -6.34 -6.61 6.30
CA LEU A 30 -5.45 -7.59 6.92
C LEU A 30 -6.04 -8.03 8.26
N ALA A 31 -6.22 -9.33 8.45
CA ALA A 31 -6.62 -9.90 9.74
C ALA A 31 -5.41 -10.14 10.66
N ARG A 32 -5.68 -10.32 11.96
CA ARG A 32 -4.63 -10.64 12.94
C ARG A 32 -3.94 -11.96 12.58
N GLY A 33 -2.60 -11.96 12.59
CA GLY A 33 -1.78 -13.13 12.28
C GLY A 33 -1.51 -13.35 10.79
N GLN A 34 -2.04 -12.49 9.91
CA GLN A 34 -1.70 -12.49 8.48
C GLN A 34 -0.54 -11.54 8.20
N THR A 35 0.22 -11.85 7.13
CA THR A 35 1.28 -11.00 6.58
C THR A 35 0.94 -10.68 5.14
N LEU A 36 1.03 -9.39 4.78
CA LEU A 36 0.84 -8.92 3.40
C LEU A 36 2.19 -8.42 2.85
N GLY A 37 2.56 -8.89 1.66
CA GLY A 37 3.66 -8.35 0.87
C GLY A 37 3.14 -7.50 -0.28
N LEU A 38 3.73 -6.33 -0.50
CA LEU A 38 3.51 -5.47 -1.67
C LEU A 38 4.82 -5.44 -2.47
N ILE A 39 4.78 -5.82 -3.75
CA ILE A 39 5.93 -5.87 -4.67
C ILE A 39 5.66 -5.08 -5.94
#